data_AF-A0A2N0XB16-F1
#
_entry.id   AF-A0A2N0XB16-F1
#
_cell.length_a   1.000
_cell.length_b   1.000
_cell.length_c   1.000
_cell.angle_alpha   90.00
_cell.angle_beta   90.00
_cell.angle_gamma   90.00
#
_symmetry.space_group_name_H-M   'P 1'
#
loop_
_entity.id
_entity.type
_entity.pdbx_description
1 polymer ?
#
loop_
_entity_poly.entity_id
_entity_poly.type
_entity_poly.pdbx_seq_one_letter_code
_entity_poly.pdbx_strand_id
1 'polypeptide(L)'
;MITRSKYLLSLFAALFLILLGIQGYFIYKTYQVKERDIYRSIHDQLTGYTDKLEEIGVKEMRDDSLQRIILRYYNKQINKKDFLASFIKDKKATGERLSHYINNHYRNIGYDISTRIQYNSIIHLPDSIKLIDQPITVYETKNKVKNPKISSTGTWETSSTQRDSKNNHVERKDTFLVKSKTEFEIANIKSIVFKELSLLIICCIALLFAVLLLYISTVKNLIKQQKQVEVLHTVVDNISHEFKTPIATLKIASKALKKEWNPDILPLIDRQIIRLENLMLQLHQDEILTEITAVKPEDWGFFVQDLAFTYPAIDFDFKNIVSKVLPFDKNLMETIIKNLCENSVKYGSSIVKIKINNTPNNLEIEISDNGSGIENKELKNIFEKFYRIQSNNIHNTKGLGLGLYIVKKIITKYNGKISVFSQLKTGTTFKITIPCESIHPKIDDTQNFS
;
A
#
# COMPACT_ATOMS: atom_id res chain seq x y z
N MET A 1 20.83 5.40 18.06
CA MET A 1 20.20 4.75 16.88
C MET A 1 19.11 5.58 16.20
N ILE A 2 18.43 6.50 16.89
CA ILE A 2 17.48 7.46 16.28
C ILE A 2 18.16 8.27 15.15
N THR A 3 19.44 8.62 15.31
CA THR A 3 20.28 9.22 14.27
C THR A 3 20.44 8.33 13.03
N ARG A 4 20.73 7.03 13.18
CA ARG A 4 20.81 6.09 12.04
C ARG A 4 19.47 5.95 11.29
N SER A 5 18.34 6.02 12.01
CA SER A 5 17.00 6.03 11.40
C SER A 5 16.74 7.30 10.55
N LYS A 6 17.19 8.48 11.02
CA LYS A 6 17.10 9.73 10.24
C LYS A 6 17.93 9.67 8.95
N TYR A 7 19.14 9.08 8.99
CA TYR A 7 19.96 8.89 7.80
C TYR A 7 19.32 7.92 6.80
N LEU A 8 18.74 6.81 7.27
CA LEU A 8 18.01 5.86 6.41
C LEU A 8 16.79 6.50 5.75
N LEU A 9 16.02 7.31 6.50
CA LEU A 9 14.87 8.03 5.96
C LEU A 9 15.29 9.08 4.92
N SER A 10 16.35 9.84 5.20
CA SER A 10 16.89 10.83 4.26
C SER A 10 17.47 10.18 3.01
N LEU A 11 18.16 9.05 3.15
CA LEU A 11 18.70 8.27 2.03
C LEU A 11 17.57 7.69 1.17
N PHE A 12 16.54 7.12 1.78
CA PHE A 12 15.36 6.63 1.06
C PHE A 12 14.67 7.77 0.31
N ALA A 13 14.44 8.91 0.95
CA ALA A 13 13.82 10.07 0.31
C ALA A 13 14.62 10.57 -0.90
N ALA A 14 15.96 10.64 -0.78
CA ALA A 14 16.84 11.01 -1.88
C ALA A 14 16.77 10.02 -3.04
N LEU A 15 16.87 8.71 -2.77
CA LEU A 15 16.77 7.67 -3.80
C LEU A 15 15.38 7.61 -4.45
N PHE A 16 14.32 7.82 -3.66
CA PHE A 16 12.96 7.84 -4.16
C PHE A 16 12.71 9.05 -5.06
N LEU A 17 13.28 10.23 -4.74
CA LEU A 17 13.24 11.41 -5.61
C LEU A 17 14.00 11.19 -6.92
N ILE A 18 15.16 10.53 -6.85
CA ILE A 18 15.92 10.14 -8.07
C ILE A 18 15.07 9.20 -8.93
N LEU A 19 14.43 8.18 -8.33
CA LEU A 19 13.56 7.25 -9.05
C LEU A 19 12.38 7.96 -9.71
N LEU A 20 11.75 8.91 -9.02
CA LEU A 20 10.65 9.73 -9.54
C LEU A 20 11.13 10.56 -10.74
N GLY A 21 12.31 11.17 -10.64
CA GLY A 21 12.94 11.91 -11.73
C GLY A 21 13.21 11.02 -12.96
N ILE A 22 13.77 9.82 -12.75
CA ILE A 22 14.04 8.85 -13.83
C ILE A 22 12.75 8.44 -14.53
N GLN A 23 11.70 8.09 -13.77
CA GLN A 23 10.41 7.71 -14.36
C GLN A 23 9.76 8.87 -15.12
N GLY A 24 9.78 10.08 -14.56
CA GLY A 24 9.27 11.28 -15.23
C GLY A 24 10.00 11.55 -16.55
N TYR A 25 11.33 11.45 -16.55
CA TYR A 25 12.15 11.57 -17.76
C TYR A 25 11.81 10.49 -18.80
N PHE A 26 11.66 9.24 -18.36
CA PHE A 26 11.30 8.13 -19.25
C PHE A 26 9.92 8.32 -19.89
N ILE A 27 8.91 8.72 -19.11
CA ILE A 27 7.56 9.03 -19.63
C ILE A 27 7.63 10.17 -20.65
N TYR A 28 8.36 11.24 -20.33
CA TYR A 28 8.53 12.39 -21.23
C TYR A 28 9.21 11.99 -22.55
N LYS A 29 10.29 11.20 -22.49
CA LYS A 29 10.97 10.72 -23.69
C LYS A 29 10.09 9.79 -24.51
N THR A 30 9.35 8.90 -23.87
CA THR A 30 8.42 7.99 -24.54
C THR A 30 7.31 8.79 -25.24
N TYR A 31 6.79 9.84 -24.59
CA TYR A 31 5.83 10.78 -25.20
C TYR A 31 6.40 11.43 -26.47
N GLN A 32 7.63 11.96 -26.42
CA GLN A 32 8.26 12.60 -27.58
C GLN A 32 8.44 11.63 -28.76
N VAL A 33 8.90 10.41 -28.49
CA VAL A 33 9.08 9.39 -29.52
C VAL A 33 7.74 9.01 -30.12
N LYS A 34 6.74 8.73 -29.28
CA LYS A 34 5.42 8.30 -29.75
C LYS A 34 4.70 9.36 -30.55
N GLU A 35 4.79 10.63 -30.12
CA GLU A 35 4.26 11.75 -30.90
C GLU A 35 4.90 11.82 -32.29
N ARG A 36 6.23 11.70 -32.39
CA ARG A 36 6.95 11.70 -33.67
C ARG A 36 6.56 10.54 -34.57
N ASP A 37 6.41 9.34 -34.01
CA ASP A 37 6.03 8.14 -34.77
C ASP A 37 4.63 8.29 -35.38
N ILE A 38 3.67 8.84 -34.63
CA ILE A 38 2.31 9.12 -35.13
C ILE A 38 2.37 10.14 -36.28
N TYR A 39 3.08 11.25 -36.08
CA TYR A 39 3.22 12.26 -37.12
C TYR A 39 3.86 11.71 -38.39
N ARG A 40 4.89 10.87 -38.26
CA ARG A 40 5.56 10.22 -39.40
C ARG A 40 4.63 9.25 -40.13
N SER A 41 3.93 8.37 -39.40
CA SER A 41 2.98 7.42 -39.99
C SER A 41 1.87 8.12 -40.77
N ILE A 42 1.32 9.21 -40.23
CA ILE A 42 0.27 9.98 -40.91
C ILE A 42 0.84 10.74 -42.11
N HIS A 43 2.05 11.29 -42.00
CA HIS A 43 2.72 11.95 -43.12
C HIS A 43 2.92 11.01 -44.31
N ASP A 44 3.40 9.79 -44.07
CA ASP A 44 3.64 8.80 -45.13
C ASP A 44 2.32 8.40 -45.82
N GLN A 45 1.24 8.21 -45.04
CA GLN A 45 -0.10 7.91 -45.57
C GLN A 45 -0.73 9.09 -46.33
N LEU A 46 -0.59 10.32 -45.81
CA LEU A 46 -1.09 11.52 -46.47
C LEU A 46 -0.35 11.80 -47.77
N THR A 47 0.99 11.64 -47.79
CA THR A 47 1.79 11.88 -48.99
C THR A 47 1.38 10.92 -50.11
N GLY A 48 1.23 9.62 -49.80
CA GLY A 48 0.73 8.65 -50.78
C GLY A 48 -0.70 8.92 -51.28
N TYR A 49 -1.55 9.60 -50.49
CA TYR A 49 -2.87 10.03 -50.94
C TYR A 49 -2.82 11.35 -51.71
N THR A 50 -2.00 12.32 -51.32
CA THR A 50 -1.84 13.58 -52.06
C THR A 50 -1.24 13.33 -53.43
N ASP A 51 -0.29 12.42 -53.56
CA ASP A 51 0.28 12.05 -54.87
C ASP A 51 -0.78 11.41 -55.76
N LYS A 52 -1.65 10.56 -55.20
CA LYS A 52 -2.81 10.00 -55.91
C LYS A 52 -3.86 11.06 -56.23
N LEU A 53 -4.08 12.04 -55.37
CA LEU A 53 -4.99 13.16 -55.64
C LEU A 53 -4.41 14.13 -56.67
N GLU A 54 -3.09 14.32 -56.73
CA GLU A 54 -2.45 15.05 -57.81
C GLU A 54 -2.58 14.25 -59.11
N GLU A 55 -2.41 12.93 -59.11
CA GLU A 55 -2.61 12.08 -60.29
C GLU A 55 -4.08 12.01 -60.74
N ILE A 56 -5.02 11.83 -59.80
CA ILE A 56 -6.47 11.82 -60.05
C ILE A 56 -6.96 13.21 -60.39
N GLY A 57 -6.46 14.27 -59.75
CA GLY A 57 -6.74 15.65 -60.11
C GLY A 57 -6.27 15.95 -61.53
N VAL A 58 -5.09 15.46 -61.93
CA VAL A 58 -4.59 15.52 -63.31
C VAL A 58 -5.44 14.67 -64.27
N LYS A 59 -6.02 13.54 -63.82
CA LYS A 59 -6.91 12.67 -64.61
C LYS A 59 -8.38 13.11 -64.68
N GLU A 60 -8.96 13.67 -63.62
CA GLU A 60 -10.32 14.22 -63.54
C GLU A 60 -10.36 15.67 -64.06
N MET A 61 -9.23 16.38 -64.07
CA MET A 61 -9.01 17.56 -64.93
C MET A 61 -8.66 17.17 -66.37
N ARG A 62 -8.96 15.94 -66.80
CA ARG A 62 -9.51 15.74 -68.15
C ARG A 62 -10.95 16.24 -68.09
N ASP A 63 -11.24 17.53 -68.20
CA ASP A 63 -11.00 18.34 -69.37
C ASP A 63 -10.80 19.79 -68.94
N ASP A 64 -9.64 20.34 -69.29
CA ASP A 64 -9.59 21.63 -69.95
C ASP A 64 -9.71 22.83 -68.95
N SER A 65 -10.28 22.77 -67.74
CA SER A 65 -10.52 23.97 -66.88
C SER A 65 -9.28 24.67 -66.30
N LEU A 66 -8.44 23.98 -65.51
CA LEU A 66 -7.33 24.60 -64.77
C LEU A 66 -6.17 24.99 -65.70
N GLN A 67 -5.87 24.11 -66.65
CA GLN A 67 -4.95 24.39 -67.74
C GLN A 67 -5.46 25.53 -68.64
N ARG A 68 -6.75 25.57 -69.04
CA ARG A 68 -7.30 26.73 -69.77
C ARG A 68 -7.21 28.00 -68.95
N ILE A 69 -7.42 27.95 -67.63
CA ILE A 69 -7.32 29.14 -66.78
C ILE A 69 -5.88 29.67 -66.72
N ILE A 70 -4.90 28.77 -66.55
CA ILE A 70 -3.47 29.12 -66.58
C ILE A 70 -3.07 29.68 -67.95
N LEU A 71 -3.48 29.02 -69.05
CA LEU A 71 -3.24 29.47 -70.42
C LEU A 71 -3.95 30.80 -70.73
N ARG A 72 -5.19 30.99 -70.31
CA ARG A 72 -5.96 32.25 -70.47
C ARG A 72 -5.25 33.39 -69.76
N TYR A 73 -4.71 33.14 -68.56
CA TYR A 73 -3.96 34.16 -67.82
C TYR A 73 -2.61 34.46 -68.49
N TYR A 74 -1.87 33.43 -68.90
CA TYR A 74 -0.60 33.58 -69.62
C TYR A 74 -0.77 34.37 -70.92
N ASN A 75 -1.80 34.05 -71.71
CA ASN A 75 -2.16 34.71 -72.96
C ASN A 75 -2.89 36.07 -72.75
N LYS A 76 -2.94 36.59 -71.51
CA LYS A 76 -3.57 37.87 -71.13
C LYS A 76 -5.06 37.98 -71.46
N GLN A 77 -5.77 36.87 -71.59
CA GLN A 77 -7.21 36.80 -71.84
C GLN A 77 -8.04 37.03 -70.58
N ILE A 78 -7.45 36.81 -69.39
CA ILE A 78 -8.05 37.13 -68.08
C ILE A 78 -7.05 37.92 -67.24
N ASN A 79 -7.54 38.76 -66.34
CA ASN A 79 -6.69 39.54 -65.43
C ASN A 79 -6.29 38.70 -64.19
N LYS A 80 -5.33 39.20 -63.40
CA LYS A 80 -4.83 38.53 -62.18
C LYS A 80 -5.93 38.28 -61.15
N LYS A 81 -6.93 39.18 -61.06
CA LYS A 81 -8.03 39.07 -60.09
C LYS A 81 -8.96 37.90 -60.44
N ASP A 82 -9.31 37.77 -61.72
CA ASP A 82 -10.16 36.69 -62.23
C ASP A 82 -9.44 35.34 -62.20
N PHE A 83 -8.12 35.35 -62.48
CA PHE A 83 -7.26 34.17 -62.30
C PHE A 83 -7.28 33.68 -60.85
N LEU A 84 -7.01 34.56 -59.87
CA LEU A 84 -7.05 34.18 -58.45
C LEU A 84 -8.45 33.78 -57.97
N ALA A 85 -9.51 34.42 -58.48
CA ALA A 85 -10.89 34.11 -58.13
C ALA A 85 -11.31 32.69 -58.53
N SER A 86 -10.74 32.14 -59.61
CA SER A 86 -11.02 30.77 -60.05
C SER A 86 -10.59 29.72 -59.01
N PHE A 87 -9.40 29.87 -58.43
CA PHE A 87 -8.90 28.99 -57.36
C PHE A 87 -9.74 29.10 -56.10
N ILE A 88 -10.26 30.29 -55.78
CA ILE A 88 -11.11 30.51 -54.59
C ILE A 88 -12.48 29.82 -54.75
N LYS A 89 -13.07 29.87 -55.95
CA LYS A 89 -14.35 29.23 -56.25
C LYS A 89 -14.23 27.71 -56.12
N ASP A 90 -13.16 27.14 -56.66
CA ASP A 90 -12.89 25.70 -56.61
C ASP A 90 -12.52 25.21 -55.20
N LYS A 91 -11.84 26.06 -54.40
CA LYS A 91 -11.46 25.77 -53.01
C LYS A 91 -12.64 25.32 -52.14
N LYS A 92 -13.84 25.89 -52.32
CA LYS A 92 -15.01 25.55 -51.49
C LYS A 92 -15.52 24.14 -51.80
N ALA A 93 -15.69 23.80 -53.07
CA ALA A 93 -16.19 22.49 -53.50
C ALA A 93 -15.18 21.36 -53.24
N THR A 94 -13.89 21.62 -53.44
CA THR A 94 -12.85 20.61 -53.20
C THR A 94 -12.43 20.51 -51.74
N GLY A 95 -12.55 21.58 -50.95
CA GLY A 95 -12.38 21.52 -49.49
C GLY A 95 -13.38 20.58 -48.81
N GLU A 96 -14.62 20.51 -49.31
CA GLU A 96 -15.64 19.55 -48.82
C GLU A 96 -15.26 18.10 -49.14
N ARG A 97 -14.79 17.82 -50.37
CA ARG A 97 -14.32 16.48 -50.77
C ARG A 97 -13.12 16.02 -49.96
N LEU A 98 -12.12 16.89 -49.77
CA LEU A 98 -10.95 16.59 -48.96
C LEU A 98 -11.33 16.35 -47.48
N SER A 99 -12.23 17.17 -46.95
CA SER A 99 -12.75 16.98 -45.59
C SER A 99 -13.51 15.67 -45.46
N HIS A 100 -14.30 15.28 -46.45
CA HIS A 100 -15.03 14.01 -46.44
C HIS A 100 -14.07 12.81 -46.47
N TYR A 101 -13.05 12.84 -47.33
CA TYR A 101 -12.02 11.82 -47.37
C TYR A 101 -11.29 11.69 -46.03
N ILE A 102 -10.81 12.81 -45.48
CA ILE A 102 -10.07 12.80 -44.21
C ILE A 102 -10.95 12.30 -43.07
N ASN A 103 -12.23 12.73 -43.02
CA ASN A 103 -13.16 12.25 -42.02
C ASN A 103 -13.40 10.74 -42.15
N ASN A 104 -13.67 10.22 -43.36
CA ASN A 104 -13.97 8.80 -43.54
C ASN A 104 -12.75 7.91 -43.24
N HIS A 105 -11.54 8.36 -43.58
CA HIS A 105 -10.33 7.55 -43.44
C HIS A 105 -9.72 7.65 -42.04
N TYR A 106 -9.62 8.86 -41.48
CA TYR A 106 -8.84 9.10 -40.26
C TYR A 106 -9.70 9.31 -39.00
N ARG A 107 -10.91 9.86 -39.13
CA ARG A 107 -11.80 10.10 -37.98
C ARG A 107 -12.35 8.78 -37.41
N ASN A 108 -12.58 7.79 -38.27
CA ASN A 108 -12.96 6.44 -37.86
C ASN A 108 -11.85 5.73 -37.05
N ILE A 109 -10.58 6.11 -37.29
CA ILE A 109 -9.41 5.60 -36.55
C ILE A 109 -9.09 6.51 -35.34
N GLY A 110 -9.84 7.60 -35.15
CA GLY A 110 -9.75 8.49 -34.00
C GLY A 110 -8.79 9.67 -34.15
N TYR A 111 -8.30 9.97 -35.36
CA TYR A 111 -7.45 11.14 -35.62
C TYR A 111 -8.27 12.32 -36.16
N ASP A 112 -8.11 13.50 -35.55
CA ASP A 112 -8.67 14.76 -36.07
C ASP A 112 -7.59 15.53 -36.84
N ILE A 113 -7.57 15.33 -38.16
CA ILE A 113 -6.55 15.85 -39.05
C ILE A 113 -7.09 17.07 -39.80
N SER A 114 -6.34 18.17 -39.76
CA SER A 114 -6.53 19.33 -40.63
C SER A 114 -5.41 19.36 -41.65
N THR A 115 -5.74 19.60 -42.93
CA THR A 115 -4.77 19.61 -44.03
C THR A 115 -4.98 20.85 -44.91
N ARG A 116 -3.87 21.44 -45.36
CA ARG A 116 -3.83 22.56 -46.30
C ARG A 116 -2.84 22.25 -47.42
N ILE A 117 -3.25 22.43 -48.66
CA ILE A 117 -2.40 22.31 -49.86
C ILE A 117 -2.35 23.66 -50.56
N GLN A 118 -1.15 24.13 -50.86
CA GLN A 118 -0.90 25.42 -51.49
C GLN A 118 -0.03 25.25 -52.74
N TYR A 119 -0.26 26.06 -53.77
CA TYR A 119 0.67 26.22 -54.87
C TYR A 119 1.58 27.41 -54.57
N ASN A 120 2.88 27.14 -54.41
CA ASN A 120 3.88 28.14 -54.07
C ASN A 120 4.39 28.88 -55.31
N SER A 121 4.47 28.19 -56.45
CA SER A 121 4.85 28.78 -57.74
C SER A 121 4.24 28.02 -58.89
N ILE A 122 3.86 28.74 -59.93
CA ILE A 122 3.50 28.22 -61.25
C ILE A 122 4.44 28.91 -62.23
N ILE A 123 5.23 28.15 -62.97
CA ILE A 123 6.28 28.65 -63.87
C ILE A 123 6.01 28.12 -65.27
N HIS A 124 5.90 28.99 -66.27
CA HIS A 124 5.81 28.57 -67.68
C HIS A 124 7.20 28.19 -68.21
N LEU A 125 7.26 27.15 -69.04
CA LEU A 125 8.45 26.64 -69.71
C LEU A 125 8.25 26.71 -71.23
N PRO A 126 9.26 27.17 -72.01
CA PRO A 126 10.66 27.39 -71.60
C PRO A 126 10.96 28.78 -71.00
N ASP A 127 10.04 29.75 -71.10
CA ASP A 127 10.33 31.17 -70.85
C ASP A 127 10.60 31.52 -69.36
N SER A 128 10.42 30.55 -68.46
CA SER A 128 10.66 30.65 -67.01
C SER A 128 9.87 31.76 -66.31
N ILE A 129 8.73 32.17 -66.90
CA ILE A 129 7.87 33.23 -66.38
C ILE A 129 7.05 32.69 -65.20
N LYS A 130 7.17 33.35 -64.04
CA LYS A 130 6.39 33.03 -62.83
C LYS A 130 5.01 33.70 -62.90
N LEU A 131 3.95 32.91 -62.76
CA LEU A 131 2.56 33.39 -62.85
C LEU A 131 1.96 33.82 -61.51
N ILE A 132 2.55 33.38 -60.38
CA ILE A 132 2.07 33.70 -59.03
C ILE A 132 3.21 34.16 -58.13
N ASP A 133 2.99 35.27 -57.43
CA ASP A 133 3.99 35.85 -56.53
C ASP A 133 3.82 35.37 -55.08
N GLN A 134 2.59 35.00 -54.71
CA GLN A 134 2.22 34.53 -53.38
C GLN A 134 1.60 33.13 -53.43
N PRO A 135 1.77 32.31 -52.38
CA PRO A 135 1.16 30.99 -52.32
C PRO A 135 -0.36 31.05 -52.39
N ILE A 136 -0.96 30.25 -53.27
CA ILE A 136 -2.41 30.13 -53.40
C ILE A 136 -2.86 28.86 -52.70
N THR A 137 -3.83 28.96 -51.78
CA THR A 137 -4.40 27.77 -51.14
C THR A 137 -5.42 27.14 -52.06
N VAL A 138 -5.14 25.93 -52.49
CA VAL A 138 -5.96 25.18 -53.46
C VAL A 138 -6.93 24.26 -52.73
N TYR A 139 -6.44 23.59 -51.69
CA TYR A 139 -7.22 22.71 -50.85
C TYR A 139 -7.03 23.04 -49.38
N GLU A 140 -8.12 23.08 -48.63
CA GLU A 140 -8.07 23.22 -47.17
C GLU A 140 -9.26 22.49 -46.57
N THR A 141 -9.03 21.74 -45.50
CA THR A 141 -10.09 21.10 -44.73
C THR A 141 -11.01 22.12 -44.06
N LYS A 142 -12.22 21.69 -43.68
CA LYS A 142 -13.19 22.53 -42.94
C LYS A 142 -12.57 23.11 -41.66
N ASN A 143 -11.79 22.31 -40.94
CA ASN A 143 -10.95 22.76 -39.84
C ASN A 143 -9.65 23.36 -40.42
N LYS A 144 -9.30 24.57 -39.96
CA LYS A 144 -8.09 25.28 -40.44
C LYS A 144 -6.84 24.77 -39.74
N VAL A 145 -5.77 24.60 -40.52
CA VAL A 145 -4.42 24.37 -40.00
C VAL A 145 -3.93 25.64 -39.30
N LYS A 146 -3.64 25.53 -38.00
CA LYS A 146 -3.10 26.61 -37.16
C LYS A 146 -1.59 26.47 -37.03
N ASN A 147 -1.13 25.30 -36.59
CA ASN A 147 0.28 25.05 -36.28
C ASN A 147 0.76 23.77 -37.00
N PRO A 148 1.17 23.87 -38.27
CA PRO A 148 1.63 22.71 -39.02
C PRO A 148 2.97 22.20 -38.46
N LYS A 149 3.01 20.95 -38.01
CA LYS A 149 4.23 20.33 -37.46
C LYS A 149 5.12 19.69 -38.52
N ILE A 150 4.53 19.27 -39.65
CA ILE A 150 5.22 18.69 -40.80
C ILE A 150 4.66 19.32 -42.08
N SER A 151 5.54 19.62 -43.04
CA SER A 151 5.17 20.07 -44.37
C SER A 151 5.88 19.26 -45.46
N SER A 152 5.13 18.78 -46.44
CA SER A 152 5.67 18.17 -47.67
C SER A 152 5.71 19.20 -48.80
N THR A 153 6.60 19.03 -49.77
CA THR A 153 6.63 19.82 -51.01
C THR A 153 6.64 18.91 -52.23
N GLY A 154 5.74 19.17 -53.17
CA GLY A 154 5.62 18.45 -54.43
C GLY A 154 5.99 19.33 -55.63
N THR A 155 6.28 18.72 -56.77
CA THR A 155 6.45 19.42 -58.04
C THR A 155 5.88 18.57 -59.17
N TRP A 156 5.00 19.15 -59.99
CA TRP A 156 4.37 18.48 -61.11
C TRP A 156 4.26 19.40 -62.32
N GLU A 157 4.07 18.82 -63.50
CA GLU A 157 4.02 19.53 -64.78
C GLU A 157 2.68 19.32 -65.50
N THR A 158 2.20 20.35 -66.19
CA THR A 158 1.06 20.25 -67.12
C THR A 158 1.42 20.93 -68.44
N SER A 159 1.03 20.35 -69.57
CA SER A 159 1.38 20.85 -70.91
C SER A 159 0.19 20.76 -71.85
N SER A 160 0.02 21.74 -72.74
CA SER A 160 -0.98 21.65 -73.82
C SER A 160 -0.45 20.77 -74.93
N THR A 161 -1.35 20.04 -75.59
CA THR A 161 -0.98 19.18 -76.72
C THR A 161 -1.79 19.59 -77.93
N GLN A 162 -1.11 19.99 -79.00
CA GLN A 162 -1.76 20.27 -80.28
C GLN A 162 -1.43 19.12 -81.23
N ARG A 163 -2.48 18.50 -81.80
CA ARG A 163 -2.31 17.44 -82.80
C ARG A 163 -2.23 18.09 -84.17
N ASP A 164 -1.10 17.90 -84.85
CA ASP A 164 -0.91 18.40 -86.21
C ASP A 164 -1.73 17.55 -87.20
N SER A 165 -2.64 18.18 -87.94
CA SER A 165 -3.57 17.52 -88.87
C SER A 165 -2.85 16.85 -90.06
N LYS A 166 -1.56 17.09 -90.28
CA LYS A 166 -0.80 16.50 -91.40
C LYS A 166 0.12 15.34 -91.05
N ASN A 167 0.56 15.17 -89.80
CA ASN A 167 1.62 14.20 -89.49
C ASN A 167 1.43 13.34 -88.22
N ASN A 168 0.25 13.36 -87.59
CA ASN A 168 -0.08 12.57 -86.40
C ASN A 168 0.88 12.72 -85.19
N HIS A 169 1.86 13.64 -85.27
CA HIS A 169 2.74 14.01 -84.18
C HIS A 169 1.99 14.93 -83.21
N VAL A 170 2.11 14.61 -81.91
CA VAL A 170 1.57 15.42 -80.82
C VAL A 170 2.69 16.31 -80.33
N GLU A 171 2.59 17.62 -80.57
CA GLU A 171 3.58 18.58 -80.08
C GLU A 171 3.10 19.14 -78.73
N ARG A 172 3.98 19.10 -77.73
CA ARG A 172 3.72 19.72 -76.41
C ARG A 172 4.00 21.22 -76.51
N LYS A 173 2.99 22.02 -76.23
CA LYS A 173 3.04 23.49 -76.24
C LYS A 173 2.63 24.01 -74.86
N ASP A 174 3.28 25.07 -74.39
CA ASP A 174 2.95 25.74 -73.12
C ASP A 174 2.96 24.80 -71.91
N THR A 175 4.16 24.38 -71.49
CA THR A 175 4.37 23.56 -70.28
C THR A 175 4.42 24.45 -69.05
N PHE A 176 3.77 24.06 -67.96
CA PHE A 176 3.79 24.76 -66.68
C PHE A 176 4.27 23.84 -65.57
N LEU A 177 5.29 24.26 -64.85
CA LEU A 177 5.82 23.63 -63.65
C LEU A 177 5.14 24.22 -62.41
N VAL A 178 4.45 23.39 -61.64
CA VAL A 178 3.73 23.77 -60.42
C VAL A 178 4.43 23.19 -59.20
N LYS A 179 4.83 24.04 -58.26
CA LYS A 179 5.37 23.62 -56.95
C LYS A 179 4.27 23.68 -55.89
N SER A 180 3.93 22.55 -55.30
CA SER A 180 2.91 22.43 -54.24
C SER A 180 3.56 22.29 -52.86
N LYS A 181 2.84 22.71 -51.81
CA LYS A 181 3.19 22.51 -50.40
C LYS A 181 1.98 21.98 -49.66
N THR A 182 2.14 20.86 -48.97
CA THR A 182 1.10 20.24 -48.13
C THR A 182 1.48 20.37 -46.66
N GLU A 183 0.61 20.96 -45.87
CA GLU A 183 0.74 21.15 -44.43
C GLU A 183 -0.38 20.40 -43.72
N PHE A 184 -0.08 19.71 -42.61
CA PHE A 184 -1.12 19.07 -41.80
C PHE A 184 -0.88 19.22 -40.30
N GLU A 185 -1.99 19.12 -39.56
CA GLU A 185 -2.05 19.23 -38.10
C GLU A 185 -2.99 18.16 -37.54
N ILE A 186 -2.63 17.58 -36.39
CA ILE A 186 -3.45 16.60 -35.66
C ILE A 186 -3.94 17.29 -34.38
N ALA A 187 -5.20 17.71 -34.35
CA ALA A 187 -5.73 18.54 -33.26
C ALA A 187 -5.77 17.80 -31.91
N ASN A 188 -6.01 16.48 -31.94
CA ASN A 188 -6.16 15.64 -30.75
C ASN A 188 -4.91 14.82 -30.39
N ILE A 189 -3.73 15.18 -30.91
CA ILE A 189 -2.48 14.41 -30.71
C ILE A 189 -2.15 14.16 -29.24
N LYS A 190 -2.33 15.17 -28.37
CA LYS A 190 -2.07 15.04 -26.93
C LYS A 190 -2.94 13.97 -26.29
N SER A 191 -4.21 13.90 -26.66
CA SER A 191 -5.16 12.94 -26.12
C SER A 191 -4.85 11.51 -26.60
N ILE A 192 -4.50 11.36 -27.88
CA ILE A 192 -4.13 10.06 -28.47
C ILE A 192 -2.89 9.49 -27.78
N VAL A 193 -1.80 10.27 -27.71
CA VAL A 193 -0.56 9.83 -27.08
C VAL A 193 -0.79 9.53 -25.60
N PHE A 194 -1.59 10.34 -24.89
CA PHE A 194 -1.92 10.07 -23.48
C PHE A 194 -2.71 8.77 -23.30
N LYS A 195 -3.69 8.48 -24.17
CA LYS A 195 -4.47 7.25 -24.11
C LYS A 195 -3.58 6.01 -24.32
N GLU A 196 -2.67 6.06 -25.27
CA GLU A 196 -1.72 4.96 -25.52
C GLU A 196 -0.70 4.78 -24.38
N LEU A 197 -0.26 5.87 -23.76
CA LEU A 197 0.68 5.83 -22.62
C LEU A 197 0.00 5.59 -21.27
N SER A 198 -1.33 5.58 -21.20
CA SER A 198 -2.08 5.48 -19.94
C SER A 198 -1.69 4.25 -19.12
N LEU A 199 -1.58 3.08 -19.76
CA LEU A 199 -1.16 1.84 -19.12
C LEU A 199 0.25 1.96 -18.53
N LEU A 200 1.18 2.53 -19.27
CA LEU A 200 2.56 2.73 -18.83
C LEU A 200 2.64 3.70 -17.64
N ILE A 201 1.90 4.81 -17.69
CA ILE A 201 1.81 5.78 -16.59
C ILE A 201 1.25 5.10 -15.33
N ILE A 202 0.18 4.31 -15.46
CA ILE A 202 -0.41 3.55 -14.35
C ILE A 202 0.63 2.57 -13.77
N CYS A 203 1.36 1.84 -14.60
CA CYS A 203 2.41 0.92 -14.15
C CYS A 203 3.54 1.65 -13.39
N CYS A 204 4.00 2.81 -13.88
CA CYS A 204 5.02 3.61 -13.19
C CYS A 204 4.54 4.07 -11.81
N ILE A 205 3.31 4.61 -11.72
CA ILE A 205 2.70 5.04 -10.46
C ILE A 205 2.52 3.86 -9.51
N ALA A 206 2.02 2.73 -10.01
CA ALA A 206 1.84 1.51 -9.21
C ALA A 206 3.17 1.01 -8.64
N LEU A 207 4.26 1.05 -9.43
CA LEU A 207 5.59 0.68 -8.98
C LEU A 207 6.11 1.62 -7.87
N LEU A 208 5.98 2.94 -8.04
CA LEU A 208 6.36 3.90 -7.00
C LEU A 208 5.59 3.65 -5.70
N PHE A 209 4.29 3.39 -5.81
CA PHE A 209 3.44 3.09 -4.67
C PHE A 209 3.85 1.78 -3.98
N ALA A 210 4.15 0.72 -4.75
CA ALA A 210 4.63 -0.54 -4.22
C ALA A 210 5.95 -0.39 -3.45
N VAL A 211 6.92 0.35 -4.01
CA VAL A 211 8.20 0.63 -3.35
C VAL A 211 7.98 1.40 -2.03
N LEU A 212 7.09 2.39 -2.03
CA LEU A 212 6.75 3.15 -0.83
C LEU A 212 6.11 2.27 0.25
N LEU A 213 5.16 1.40 -0.13
CA LEU A 213 4.52 0.46 0.80
C LEU A 213 5.52 -0.53 1.40
N LEU A 214 6.42 -1.08 0.58
CA LEU A 214 7.48 -1.99 1.04
C LEU A 214 8.40 -1.29 2.06
N TYR A 215 8.77 -0.05 1.81
CA TYR A 215 9.57 0.74 2.76
C TYR A 215 8.85 0.95 4.09
N ILE A 216 7.58 1.39 4.05
CA ILE A 216 6.77 1.59 5.27
C ILE A 216 6.63 0.30 6.07
N SER A 217 6.33 -0.82 5.38
CA SER A 217 6.22 -2.15 6.00
C SER A 217 7.53 -2.57 6.67
N THR A 218 8.65 -2.38 5.98
CA THR A 218 9.99 -2.71 6.48
C THR A 218 10.32 -1.91 7.74
N VAL A 219 10.07 -0.60 7.75
CA VAL A 219 10.30 0.26 8.92
C VAL A 219 9.44 -0.17 10.11
N LYS A 220 8.16 -0.46 9.89
CA LYS A 220 7.26 -0.95 10.94
C LYS A 220 7.76 -2.28 11.54
N ASN A 221 8.16 -3.22 10.70
CA ASN A 221 8.71 -4.50 11.14
C ASN A 221 10.01 -4.34 11.92
N LEU A 222 10.91 -3.47 11.47
CA LEU A 222 12.18 -3.20 12.15
C LEU A 222 11.96 -2.63 13.56
N ILE A 223 11.03 -1.67 13.71
CA ILE A 223 10.68 -1.10 15.02
C ILE A 223 10.11 -2.19 15.95
N LYS A 224 9.24 -3.06 15.42
CA LYS A 224 8.68 -4.18 16.20
C LYS A 224 9.77 -5.13 16.68
N GLN A 225 10.71 -5.51 15.81
CA GLN A 225 11.83 -6.38 16.16
C GLN A 225 12.73 -5.75 17.23
N GLN A 226 13.05 -4.46 17.12
CA GLN A 226 13.87 -3.77 18.12
C GLN A 226 13.21 -3.77 19.50
N LYS A 227 11.91 -3.52 19.57
CA LYS A 227 11.16 -3.60 20.85
C LYS A 227 11.20 -5.00 21.45
N GLN A 228 11.09 -6.05 20.64
CA GLN A 228 11.17 -7.43 21.12
C GLN A 228 12.57 -7.75 21.69
N VAL A 229 13.63 -7.29 21.03
CA VAL A 229 15.01 -7.46 21.49
C VAL A 229 15.26 -6.71 22.79
N GLU A 230 14.78 -5.48 22.91
CA GLU A 230 14.90 -4.68 24.14
C GLU A 230 14.19 -5.32 25.34
N VAL A 231 12.97 -5.82 25.12
CA VAL A 231 12.24 -6.60 26.13
C VAL A 231 13.05 -7.85 26.51
N LEU A 232 13.58 -8.59 25.53
CA LEU A 232 14.38 -9.79 25.80
C LEU A 232 15.63 -9.49 26.66
N HIS A 233 16.40 -8.45 26.35
CA HIS A 233 17.57 -8.08 27.15
C HIS A 233 17.19 -7.72 28.59
N THR A 234 16.16 -6.89 28.75
CA THR A 234 15.64 -6.50 30.06
C THR A 234 15.20 -7.73 30.87
N VAL A 235 14.63 -8.72 30.20
CA VAL A 235 14.21 -9.99 30.81
C VAL A 235 15.39 -10.82 31.29
N VAL A 236 16.39 -11.00 30.43
CA VAL A 236 17.59 -11.77 30.77
C VAL A 236 18.31 -11.15 31.97
N ASP A 237 18.41 -9.83 32.00
CA ASP A 237 19.02 -9.09 33.12
C ASP A 237 18.22 -9.28 34.42
N ASN A 238 16.88 -9.21 34.34
CA ASN A 238 16.00 -9.42 35.49
C ASN A 238 16.05 -10.86 36.03
N ILE A 239 16.01 -11.86 35.14
CA ILE A 239 16.15 -13.27 35.51
C ILE A 239 17.51 -13.47 36.19
N SER A 240 18.58 -12.95 35.58
CA SER A 240 19.93 -13.04 36.14
C SER A 240 19.99 -12.46 37.56
N HIS A 241 19.36 -11.31 37.80
CA HIS A 241 19.34 -10.68 39.11
C HIS A 241 18.54 -11.49 40.15
N GLU A 242 17.35 -11.99 39.78
CA GLU A 242 16.51 -12.79 40.68
C GLU A 242 17.12 -14.16 41.01
N PHE A 243 17.93 -14.74 40.11
CA PHE A 243 18.69 -15.98 40.36
C PHE A 243 19.98 -15.72 41.17
N LYS A 244 20.70 -14.63 40.90
CA LYS A 244 21.97 -14.32 41.56
C LYS A 244 21.81 -14.16 43.08
N THR A 245 20.68 -13.61 43.54
CA THR A 245 20.40 -13.38 44.97
C THR A 245 20.30 -14.67 45.80
N PRO A 246 19.43 -15.65 45.48
CA PRO A 246 19.36 -16.91 46.21
C PRO A 246 20.65 -17.73 46.05
N ILE A 247 21.28 -17.76 44.87
CA ILE A 247 22.56 -18.46 44.65
C ILE A 247 23.68 -17.87 45.52
N ALA A 248 23.78 -16.54 45.61
CA ALA A 248 24.78 -15.89 46.47
C ALA A 248 24.53 -16.23 47.95
N THR A 249 23.27 -16.23 48.38
CA THR A 249 22.89 -16.59 49.75
C THR A 249 23.22 -18.05 50.05
N LEU A 250 22.91 -18.98 49.13
CA LEU A 250 23.28 -20.39 49.22
C LEU A 250 24.81 -20.59 49.32
N LYS A 251 25.57 -19.84 48.52
CA LYS A 251 27.04 -19.86 48.57
C LYS A 251 27.58 -19.39 49.92
N ILE A 252 26.95 -18.38 50.53
CA ILE A 252 27.33 -17.89 51.87
C ILE A 252 26.95 -18.92 52.94
N ALA A 253 25.74 -19.47 52.90
CA ALA A 253 25.26 -20.49 53.81
C ALA A 253 26.14 -21.75 53.78
N SER A 254 26.49 -22.22 52.58
CA SER A 254 27.40 -23.34 52.37
C SER A 254 28.81 -23.06 52.94
N LYS A 255 29.35 -21.85 52.73
CA LYS A 255 30.64 -21.44 53.34
C LYS A 255 30.58 -21.40 54.87
N ALA A 256 29.46 -20.94 55.44
CA ALA A 256 29.28 -20.89 56.89
C ALA A 256 29.23 -22.31 57.48
N LEU A 257 28.44 -23.22 56.90
CA LEU A 257 28.39 -24.63 57.30
C LEU A 257 29.74 -25.35 57.17
N LYS A 258 30.56 -24.98 56.18
CA LYS A 258 31.92 -25.52 56.02
C LYS A 258 32.86 -25.08 57.15
N LYS A 259 32.63 -23.89 57.71
CA LYS A 259 33.45 -23.34 58.80
C LYS A 259 33.03 -23.90 60.16
N GLU A 260 31.72 -23.98 60.40
CA GLU A 260 31.14 -24.45 61.65
C GLU A 260 29.73 -24.98 61.40
N TRP A 261 29.38 -26.12 61.99
CA TRP A 261 28.04 -26.69 61.85
C TRP A 261 27.03 -25.84 62.65
N ASN A 262 26.01 -25.34 61.96
CA ASN A 262 24.91 -24.61 62.59
C ASN A 262 23.56 -25.10 61.98
N PRO A 263 22.70 -25.75 62.77
CA PRO A 263 21.42 -26.28 62.30
C PRO A 263 20.45 -25.20 61.81
N ASP A 264 20.58 -23.95 62.26
CA ASP A 264 19.71 -22.83 61.87
C ASP A 264 19.95 -22.37 60.40
N ILE A 265 21.05 -22.81 59.78
CA ILE A 265 21.39 -22.47 58.40
C ILE A 265 20.66 -23.39 57.40
N LEU A 266 20.28 -24.60 57.79
CA LEU A 266 19.59 -25.55 56.91
C LEU A 266 18.22 -25.02 56.44
N PRO A 267 17.33 -24.50 57.32
CA PRO A 267 16.07 -23.89 56.89
C PRO A 267 16.26 -22.72 55.91
N LEU A 268 17.38 -21.98 56.04
CA LEU A 268 17.70 -20.89 55.12
C LEU A 268 18.09 -21.40 53.74
N ILE A 269 18.84 -22.51 53.65
CA ILE A 269 19.19 -23.19 52.40
C ILE A 269 17.92 -23.70 51.73
N ASP A 270 17.08 -24.45 52.46
CA ASP A 270 15.84 -25.01 51.93
C ASP A 270 14.92 -23.92 51.37
N ARG A 271 14.78 -22.80 52.11
CA ARG A 271 14.00 -21.64 51.65
C ARG A 271 14.56 -21.04 50.36
N GLN A 272 15.88 -21.01 50.16
CA GLN A 272 16.46 -20.50 48.91
C GLN A 272 16.35 -21.50 47.75
N ILE A 273 16.40 -22.81 48.02
CA ILE A 273 16.17 -23.86 47.02
C ILE A 273 14.72 -23.78 46.52
N ILE A 274 13.75 -23.78 47.43
CA ILE A 274 12.32 -23.63 47.10
C ILE A 274 12.07 -22.33 46.31
N ARG A 275 12.76 -21.23 46.66
CA ARG A 275 12.68 -19.98 45.91
C ARG A 275 13.19 -20.14 44.47
N LEU A 276 14.31 -20.83 44.26
CA LEU A 276 14.87 -21.10 42.92
C LEU A 276 13.97 -22.01 42.10
N GLU A 277 13.42 -23.06 42.70
CA GLU A 277 12.46 -23.97 42.07
C GLU A 277 11.21 -23.21 41.59
N ASN A 278 10.66 -22.34 42.44
CA ASN A 278 9.52 -21.50 42.09
C ASN A 278 9.84 -20.52 40.94
N LEU A 279 11.05 -19.93 40.92
CA LEU A 279 11.49 -19.08 39.80
C LEU A 279 11.64 -19.89 38.51
N MET A 280 12.13 -21.13 38.58
CA MET A 280 12.29 -22.02 37.43
C MET A 280 10.95 -22.50 36.88
N LEU A 281 10.00 -22.86 37.75
CA LEU A 281 8.63 -23.25 37.40
C LEU A 281 7.89 -22.13 36.66
N GLN A 282 8.07 -20.87 37.09
CA GLN A 282 7.49 -19.71 36.39
C GLN A 282 8.04 -19.54 34.95
N LEU A 283 9.25 -20.03 34.67
CA LEU A 283 9.89 -19.94 33.35
C LEU A 283 9.54 -21.11 32.41
N HIS A 284 9.26 -22.31 32.96
CA HIS A 284 9.06 -23.55 32.19
C HIS A 284 7.60 -24.07 32.16
N GLN A 285 6.63 -23.25 32.55
CA GLN A 285 5.21 -23.63 32.67
C GLN A 285 4.49 -23.95 31.33
N ASP A 286 5.22 -24.11 30.22
CA ASP A 286 4.69 -24.66 28.97
C ASP A 286 4.54 -26.20 29.02
N GLU A 287 5.15 -26.90 29.99
CA GLU A 287 5.25 -28.37 30.00
C GLU A 287 4.54 -29.11 31.15
N ILE A 288 3.78 -28.44 32.01
CA ILE A 288 3.08 -29.15 33.11
C ILE A 288 1.79 -29.79 32.56
N LEU A 289 1.94 -30.95 31.91
CA LEU A 289 0.90 -31.96 31.79
C LEU A 289 0.84 -32.74 33.11
N THR A 290 0.12 -32.20 34.09
CA THR A 290 -0.36 -33.00 35.23
C THR A 290 -1.73 -33.58 34.92
N GLU A 291 -2.03 -34.74 35.48
CA GLU A 291 -3.38 -35.31 35.52
C GLU A 291 -4.37 -34.26 36.02
N ILE A 292 -5.42 -34.01 35.24
CA ILE A 292 -6.42 -32.98 35.54
C ILE A 292 -7.19 -33.43 36.80
N THR A 293 -6.81 -32.87 37.94
CA THR A 293 -7.59 -33.01 39.18
C THR A 293 -8.64 -31.91 39.19
N ALA A 294 -9.92 -32.28 39.05
CA ALA A 294 -11.02 -31.32 39.04
C ALA A 294 -11.14 -30.58 40.38
N VAL A 295 -11.35 -29.25 40.32
CA VAL A 295 -11.50 -28.39 41.50
C VAL A 295 -12.85 -28.62 42.18
N LYS A 296 -12.81 -28.87 43.49
CA LYS A 296 -13.98 -29.06 44.35
C LYS A 296 -14.38 -27.74 45.03
N PRO A 297 -15.63 -27.60 45.49
CA PRO A 297 -16.08 -26.43 46.26
C PRO A 297 -15.21 -26.07 47.46
N GLU A 298 -14.70 -27.09 48.17
CA GLU A 298 -13.87 -26.94 49.37
C GLU A 298 -12.46 -26.39 49.06
N ASP A 299 -11.91 -26.71 47.88
CA ASP A 299 -10.55 -26.32 47.49
C ASP A 299 -10.35 -24.80 47.50
N TRP A 300 -11.38 -24.04 47.10
CA TRP A 300 -11.32 -22.57 47.10
C TRP A 300 -11.09 -21.98 48.48
N GLY A 301 -11.67 -22.60 49.52
CA GLY A 301 -11.45 -22.21 50.90
C GLY A 301 -10.00 -22.45 51.34
N PHE A 302 -9.45 -23.62 51.00
CA PHE A 302 -8.06 -23.95 51.31
C PHE A 302 -7.07 -22.99 50.64
N PHE A 303 -7.29 -22.61 49.37
CA PHE A 303 -6.42 -21.66 48.68
C PHE A 303 -6.30 -20.31 49.40
N VAL A 304 -7.44 -19.79 49.89
CA VAL A 304 -7.46 -18.50 50.59
C VAL A 304 -6.96 -18.64 52.02
N GLN A 305 -7.24 -19.76 52.69
CA GLN A 305 -6.75 -20.03 54.03
C GLN A 305 -5.22 -20.09 54.08
N ASP A 306 -4.58 -20.73 53.10
CA ASP A 306 -3.11 -20.79 52.98
C ASP A 306 -2.51 -19.39 52.79
N LEU A 307 -3.18 -18.53 52.01
CA LEU A 307 -2.79 -17.13 51.84
C LEU A 307 -2.94 -16.32 53.14
N ALA A 308 -4.05 -16.50 53.87
CA ALA A 308 -4.29 -15.82 55.14
C ALA A 308 -3.27 -16.25 56.21
N PHE A 309 -2.88 -17.52 56.23
CA PHE A 309 -1.81 -18.01 57.12
C PHE A 309 -0.44 -17.42 56.76
N THR A 310 -0.16 -17.28 55.46
CA THR A 310 1.11 -16.72 54.96
C THR A 310 1.20 -15.21 55.22
N TYR A 311 0.08 -14.49 55.14
CA TYR A 311 0.00 -13.03 55.28
C TYR A 311 -0.99 -12.61 56.38
N PRO A 312 -0.67 -12.85 57.67
CA PRO A 312 -1.60 -12.64 58.77
C PRO A 312 -1.97 -11.17 59.03
N ALA A 313 -1.21 -10.23 58.46
CA ALA A 313 -1.48 -8.79 58.57
C ALA A 313 -2.52 -8.29 57.54
N ILE A 314 -3.01 -9.15 56.66
CA ILE A 314 -3.93 -8.83 55.58
C ILE A 314 -5.30 -9.41 55.90
N ASP A 315 -6.34 -8.59 55.77
CA ASP A 315 -7.72 -9.03 55.93
C ASP A 315 -8.23 -9.64 54.61
N PHE A 316 -8.45 -10.95 54.60
CA PHE A 316 -9.00 -11.68 53.46
C PHE A 316 -10.50 -11.91 53.66
N ASP A 317 -11.32 -11.08 52.99
CA ASP A 317 -12.78 -11.22 52.98
C ASP A 317 -13.19 -12.17 51.86
N PHE A 318 -13.45 -13.43 52.21
CA PHE A 318 -13.72 -14.50 51.26
C PHE A 318 -15.21 -14.91 51.23
N LYS A 319 -15.79 -14.88 50.04
CA LYS A 319 -17.15 -15.37 49.78
C LYS A 319 -17.17 -16.38 48.64
N ASN A 320 -17.39 -17.65 48.99
CA ASN A 320 -17.59 -18.74 48.04
C ASN A 320 -19.07 -19.08 47.90
N ILE A 321 -19.60 -19.02 46.67
CA ILE A 321 -20.97 -19.43 46.32
C ILE A 321 -20.94 -20.71 45.47
N VAL A 322 -19.75 -21.26 45.17
CA VAL A 322 -19.59 -22.47 44.36
C VAL A 322 -20.06 -23.69 45.12
N SER A 323 -21.04 -24.40 44.57
CA SER A 323 -21.65 -25.59 45.18
C SER A 323 -21.40 -26.90 44.43
N LYS A 324 -20.78 -26.86 43.24
CA LYS A 324 -20.51 -28.04 42.40
C LYS A 324 -19.01 -28.19 42.09
N VAL A 325 -18.59 -29.41 41.80
CA VAL A 325 -17.27 -29.69 41.23
C VAL A 325 -17.21 -29.08 39.82
N LEU A 326 -16.12 -28.38 39.52
CA LEU A 326 -15.94 -27.74 38.22
C LEU A 326 -14.84 -28.45 37.43
N PRO A 327 -14.95 -28.53 36.09
CA PRO A 327 -14.01 -29.25 35.23
C PRO A 327 -12.72 -28.43 34.99
N PHE A 328 -12.20 -27.79 36.04
CA PHE A 328 -10.97 -27.01 36.00
C PHE A 328 -9.89 -27.70 36.84
N ASP A 329 -8.65 -27.62 36.39
CA ASP A 329 -7.51 -28.15 37.12
C ASP A 329 -7.31 -27.37 38.43
N LYS A 330 -7.32 -28.09 39.55
CA LYS A 330 -7.15 -27.54 40.90
C LYS A 330 -5.90 -26.67 41.02
N ASN A 331 -4.76 -27.14 40.55
CA ASN A 331 -3.47 -26.44 40.69
C ASN A 331 -3.44 -25.17 39.83
N LEU A 332 -4.07 -25.21 38.64
CA LEU A 332 -4.20 -24.02 37.80
C LEU A 332 -5.11 -22.96 38.42
N MET A 333 -6.22 -23.37 39.05
CA MET A 333 -7.11 -22.46 39.76
C MET A 333 -6.43 -21.85 40.99
N GLU A 334 -5.72 -22.66 41.77
CA GLU A 334 -4.89 -22.19 42.89
C GLU A 334 -3.86 -21.16 42.41
N THR A 335 -3.19 -21.44 41.29
CA THR A 335 -2.22 -20.53 40.67
C THR A 335 -2.85 -19.17 40.35
N ILE A 336 -4.10 -19.14 39.83
CA ILE A 336 -4.80 -17.87 39.57
C ILE A 336 -5.01 -17.08 40.86
N ILE A 337 -5.61 -17.72 41.88
CA ILE A 337 -5.96 -17.07 43.15
C ILE A 337 -4.69 -16.54 43.84
N LYS A 338 -3.67 -17.38 43.94
CA LYS A 338 -2.39 -17.04 44.57
C LYS A 338 -1.72 -15.86 43.89
N ASN A 339 -1.58 -15.87 42.55
CA ASN A 339 -0.91 -14.77 41.83
C ASN A 339 -1.65 -13.43 41.99
N LEU A 340 -2.98 -13.43 41.97
CA LEU A 340 -3.74 -12.19 42.11
C LEU A 340 -3.68 -11.65 43.54
N CYS A 341 -3.83 -12.51 44.55
CA CYS A 341 -3.76 -12.11 45.95
C CYS A 341 -2.36 -11.66 46.36
N GLU A 342 -1.31 -12.40 45.98
CA GLU A 342 0.08 -12.01 46.25
C GLU A 342 0.43 -10.68 45.59
N ASN A 343 -0.11 -10.38 44.40
CA ASN A 343 0.02 -9.06 43.80
C ASN A 343 -0.65 -7.99 44.67
N SER A 344 -1.90 -8.19 45.11
CA SER A 344 -2.58 -7.25 46.00
C SER A 344 -1.77 -6.95 47.27
N VAL A 345 -1.23 -7.99 47.92
CA VAL A 345 -0.35 -7.82 49.12
C VAL A 345 0.93 -7.06 48.76
N LYS A 346 1.62 -7.46 47.68
CA LYS A 346 2.88 -6.85 47.23
C LYS A 346 2.74 -5.37 46.88
N TYR A 347 1.55 -4.95 46.43
CA TYR A 347 1.24 -3.56 46.10
C TYR A 347 0.51 -2.81 47.24
N GLY A 348 0.70 -3.28 48.48
CA GLY A 348 0.37 -2.52 49.70
C GLY A 348 -1.11 -2.54 50.08
N SER A 349 -1.86 -3.53 49.60
CA SER A 349 -3.22 -3.75 50.10
C SER A 349 -3.19 -4.18 51.56
N SER A 350 -4.19 -3.77 52.33
CA SER A 350 -4.48 -4.27 53.68
C SER A 350 -5.74 -5.14 53.73
N ILE A 351 -6.61 -5.03 52.72
CA ILE A 351 -7.87 -5.77 52.60
C ILE A 351 -7.98 -6.32 51.18
N VAL A 352 -8.11 -7.64 51.06
CA VAL A 352 -8.32 -8.34 49.79
C VAL A 352 -9.67 -9.06 49.84
N LYS A 353 -10.61 -8.60 49.01
CA LYS A 353 -11.95 -9.18 48.86
C LYS A 353 -11.97 -10.18 47.73
N ILE A 354 -12.36 -11.41 48.00
CA ILE A 354 -12.38 -12.51 47.06
C ILE A 354 -13.81 -13.05 46.98
N LYS A 355 -14.43 -12.93 45.81
CA LYS A 355 -15.77 -13.46 45.54
C LYS A 355 -15.71 -14.47 44.42
N ILE A 356 -16.18 -15.68 44.68
CA ILE A 356 -16.20 -16.77 43.71
C ILE A 356 -17.63 -17.28 43.57
N ASN A 357 -18.12 -17.33 42.34
CA ASN A 357 -19.50 -17.70 42.03
C ASN A 357 -19.55 -18.59 40.78
N ASN A 358 -20.41 -19.60 40.77
CA ASN A 358 -20.70 -20.36 39.57
C ASN A 358 -22.11 -20.04 39.06
N THR A 359 -22.20 -19.58 37.84
CA THR A 359 -23.45 -19.53 37.08
C THR A 359 -23.63 -20.85 36.31
N PRO A 360 -24.79 -21.11 35.68
CA PRO A 360 -24.97 -22.32 34.87
C PRO A 360 -23.88 -22.50 33.80
N ASN A 361 -23.45 -21.39 33.17
CA ASN A 361 -22.58 -21.41 32.00
C ASN A 361 -21.17 -20.87 32.26
N ASN A 362 -20.91 -20.22 33.39
CA ASN A 362 -19.62 -19.60 33.68
C ASN A 362 -19.23 -19.68 35.16
N LEU A 363 -17.95 -19.86 35.44
CA LEU A 363 -17.29 -19.52 36.70
C LEU A 363 -16.92 -18.03 36.68
N GLU A 364 -17.32 -17.30 37.70
CA GLU A 364 -16.98 -15.90 37.93
C GLU A 364 -16.09 -15.78 39.17
N ILE A 365 -14.91 -15.17 39.00
CA ILE A 365 -13.98 -14.86 40.09
C ILE A 365 -13.75 -13.36 40.10
N GLU A 366 -13.95 -12.72 41.24
CA GLU A 366 -13.71 -11.30 41.44
C GLU A 366 -12.77 -11.12 42.64
N ILE A 367 -11.63 -10.47 42.40
CA ILE A 367 -10.64 -10.18 43.43
C ILE A 367 -10.43 -8.67 43.44
N SER A 368 -10.76 -8.02 44.56
CA SER A 368 -10.63 -6.58 44.77
C SER A 368 -9.72 -6.27 45.93
N ASP A 369 -8.81 -5.33 45.74
CA ASP A 369 -7.88 -4.85 46.75
C ASP A 369 -7.98 -3.34 46.95
N ASN A 370 -7.45 -2.88 48.08
CA ASN A 370 -7.31 -1.46 48.44
C ASN A 370 -5.86 -0.96 48.34
N GLY A 371 -5.05 -1.56 47.45
CA GLY A 371 -3.63 -1.23 47.31
C GLY A 371 -3.37 0.07 46.54
N SER A 372 -2.14 0.24 46.05
CA SER A 372 -1.70 1.47 45.37
C SER A 372 -2.44 1.79 44.07
N GLY A 373 -3.16 0.83 43.49
CA GLY A 373 -3.79 0.95 42.18
C GLY A 373 -2.80 1.03 41.01
N ILE A 374 -3.33 1.11 39.79
CA ILE A 374 -2.61 1.06 38.52
C ILE A 374 -3.04 2.23 37.63
N GLU A 375 -2.08 2.90 36.98
CA GLU A 375 -2.37 3.96 36.01
C GLU A 375 -3.09 3.42 34.77
N ASN A 376 -4.07 4.16 34.24
CA ASN A 376 -4.90 3.70 33.11
C ASN A 376 -4.08 3.33 31.86
N LYS A 377 -2.98 4.03 31.58
CA LYS A 377 -2.08 3.71 30.44
C LYS A 377 -1.39 2.34 30.59
N GLU A 378 -1.21 1.86 31.82
CA GLU A 378 -0.49 0.62 32.15
C GLU A 378 -1.40 -0.62 32.04
N LEU A 379 -2.72 -0.46 32.21
CA LEU A 379 -3.70 -1.56 32.25
C LEU A 379 -3.68 -2.45 31.01
N LYS A 380 -3.29 -1.91 29.85
CA LYS A 380 -3.19 -2.69 28.60
C LYS A 380 -2.00 -3.64 28.60
N ASN A 381 -0.95 -3.31 29.34
CA ASN A 381 0.34 -3.98 29.25
C ASN A 381 0.62 -4.89 30.46
N ILE A 382 -0.12 -4.77 31.57
CA ILE A 382 0.14 -5.53 32.82
C ILE A 382 0.07 -7.06 32.66
N PHE A 383 -0.58 -7.54 31.60
CA PHE A 383 -0.66 -8.96 31.27
C PHE A 383 0.39 -9.43 30.26
N GLU A 384 1.22 -8.53 29.75
CA GLU A 384 2.30 -8.87 28.83
C GLU A 384 3.41 -9.62 29.59
N LYS A 385 4.00 -10.62 28.93
CA LYS A 385 5.05 -11.46 29.53
C LYS A 385 6.22 -10.56 29.96
N PHE A 386 6.62 -10.68 31.22
CA PHE A 386 7.71 -9.91 31.85
C PHE A 386 7.45 -8.41 32.03
N TYR A 387 6.23 -7.93 31.80
CA TYR A 387 5.93 -6.53 31.98
C TYR A 387 5.95 -6.12 33.46
N ARG A 388 6.53 -4.95 33.73
CA ARG A 388 6.56 -4.33 35.05
C ARG A 388 6.41 -2.82 34.90
N ILE A 389 5.56 -2.22 35.74
CA ILE A 389 5.37 -0.78 35.77
C ILE A 389 6.66 -0.13 36.30
N GLN A 390 7.34 0.64 35.45
CA GLN A 390 8.58 1.35 35.79
C GLN A 390 8.23 2.71 36.42
N SER A 391 7.79 2.74 37.67
CA SER A 391 7.61 3.99 38.42
C SER A 391 8.86 4.33 39.22
N ASN A 392 9.27 5.61 39.19
CA ASN A 392 10.47 6.20 39.81
C ASN A 392 10.60 6.05 41.34
N ASN A 393 9.83 5.18 42.01
CA ASN A 393 9.87 5.08 43.48
C ASN A 393 9.48 3.70 44.08
N ILE A 394 9.56 2.60 43.33
CA ILE A 394 9.34 1.26 43.91
C ILE A 394 10.48 0.32 43.52
N HIS A 395 11.68 0.59 44.05
CA HIS A 395 12.82 -0.33 43.99
C HIS A 395 12.65 -1.58 44.87
N ASN A 396 11.54 -1.74 45.61
CA ASN A 396 11.40 -2.76 46.64
C ASN A 396 10.59 -4.01 46.26
N THR A 397 9.90 -4.05 45.11
CA THR A 397 9.00 -5.16 44.80
C THR A 397 9.64 -6.18 43.84
N LYS A 398 10.41 -7.13 44.39
CA LYS A 398 11.11 -8.23 43.66
C LYS A 398 10.15 -9.11 42.85
N GLY A 399 10.58 -9.65 41.70
CA GLY A 399 9.80 -10.59 40.88
C GLY A 399 9.97 -10.44 39.35
N LEU A 400 9.69 -11.54 38.63
CA LEU A 400 9.97 -11.69 37.18
C LEU A 400 8.94 -11.02 36.24
N GLY A 401 7.79 -10.55 36.74
CA GLY A 401 6.72 -10.02 35.89
C GLY A 401 5.95 -11.09 35.11
N LEU A 402 5.90 -12.31 35.64
CA LEU A 402 5.24 -13.45 35.00
C LEU A 402 3.86 -13.78 35.56
N GLY A 403 3.53 -13.35 36.78
CA GLY A 403 2.31 -13.76 37.47
C GLY A 403 1.02 -13.45 36.71
N LEU A 404 0.79 -12.18 36.34
CA LEU A 404 -0.40 -11.78 35.58
C LEU A 404 -0.44 -12.38 34.16
N TYR A 405 0.72 -12.58 33.54
CA TYR A 405 0.82 -13.28 32.25
C TYR A 405 0.36 -14.74 32.37
N ILE A 406 0.80 -15.45 33.42
CA ILE A 406 0.37 -16.82 33.73
C ILE A 406 -1.14 -16.87 33.96
N VAL A 407 -1.69 -15.95 34.76
CA VAL A 407 -3.14 -15.83 34.98
C VAL A 407 -3.88 -15.69 33.65
N LYS A 408 -3.46 -14.76 32.79
CA LYS A 408 -4.09 -14.56 31.47
C LYS A 408 -3.96 -15.80 30.59
N LYS A 409 -2.82 -16.51 30.63
CA LYS A 409 -2.59 -17.74 29.86
C LYS A 409 -3.52 -18.87 30.31
N ILE A 410 -3.68 -19.08 31.62
CA ILE A 410 -4.59 -20.09 32.18
C ILE A 410 -6.05 -19.77 31.82
N ILE A 411 -6.46 -18.50 31.97
CA ILE A 411 -7.82 -18.08 31.60
C ILE A 411 -8.07 -18.27 30.11
N THR A 412 -7.09 -17.94 29.26
CA THR A 412 -7.17 -18.15 27.80
C THR A 412 -7.25 -19.64 27.44
N LYS A 413 -6.51 -20.51 28.16
CA LYS A 413 -6.58 -21.98 28.00
C LYS A 413 -8.00 -22.51 28.19
N TYR A 414 -8.78 -21.92 29.09
CA TYR A 414 -10.18 -22.26 29.32
C TYR A 414 -11.18 -21.36 28.58
N ASN A 415 -10.74 -20.65 27.52
CA ASN A 415 -11.58 -19.75 26.73
C ASN A 415 -12.28 -18.64 27.54
N GLY A 416 -11.72 -18.30 28.70
CA GLY A 416 -12.24 -17.26 29.59
C GLY A 416 -11.82 -15.84 29.22
N LYS A 417 -12.32 -14.89 30.00
CA LYS A 417 -12.01 -13.45 29.90
C LYS A 417 -11.57 -12.92 31.25
N ILE A 418 -10.59 -12.03 31.24
CA ILE A 418 -10.17 -11.25 32.40
C ILE A 418 -10.29 -9.76 32.09
N SER A 419 -10.94 -9.01 32.98
CA SER A 419 -10.96 -7.56 32.97
C SER A 419 -10.37 -7.02 34.27
N VAL A 420 -9.80 -5.82 34.18
CA VAL A 420 -9.18 -5.12 35.30
C VAL A 420 -9.74 -3.72 35.37
N PHE A 421 -10.14 -3.31 36.56
CA PHE A 421 -10.56 -1.95 36.90
C PHE A 421 -9.66 -1.47 38.02
N SER A 422 -9.00 -0.33 37.84
CA SER A 422 -8.07 0.18 38.84
C SER A 422 -8.05 1.69 38.86
N GLN A 423 -7.87 2.25 40.05
CA GLN A 423 -7.70 3.67 40.26
C GLN A 423 -6.54 3.90 41.23
N LEU A 424 -5.64 4.82 40.85
CA LEU A 424 -4.48 5.17 41.66
C LEU A 424 -4.89 5.55 43.09
N LYS A 425 -4.19 4.97 44.07
CA LYS A 425 -4.40 5.13 45.52
C LYS A 425 -5.77 4.68 46.04
N THR A 426 -6.56 4.00 45.22
CA THR A 426 -7.88 3.47 45.60
C THR A 426 -7.87 1.95 45.65
N GLY A 427 -7.19 1.31 44.69
CA GLY A 427 -7.07 -0.15 44.62
C GLY A 427 -7.32 -0.70 43.22
N THR A 428 -7.38 -2.03 43.13
CA THR A 428 -7.56 -2.75 41.87
C THR A 428 -8.58 -3.88 42.03
N THR A 429 -9.42 -4.06 41.01
CA THR A 429 -10.38 -5.15 40.90
C THR A 429 -10.11 -5.93 39.62
N PHE A 430 -9.81 -7.22 39.77
CA PHE A 430 -9.77 -8.20 38.69
C PHE A 430 -11.08 -8.96 38.64
N LYS A 431 -11.68 -9.03 37.44
CA LYS A 431 -12.88 -9.83 37.18
C LYS A 431 -12.59 -10.86 36.11
N ILE A 432 -12.79 -12.12 36.44
CA ILE A 432 -12.53 -13.27 35.59
C ILE A 432 -13.84 -13.99 35.32
N THR A 433 -14.05 -14.40 34.08
CA THR A 433 -15.20 -15.20 33.65
C THR A 433 -14.68 -16.35 32.80
N ILE A 434 -14.91 -17.59 33.23
CA ILE A 434 -14.48 -18.80 32.52
C ILE A 434 -15.71 -19.64 32.17
N PRO A 435 -15.95 -19.97 30.89
CA PRO A 435 -17.04 -20.87 30.51
C PRO A 435 -16.92 -22.22 31.22
N CYS A 436 -18.02 -22.67 31.82
CA CYS A 436 -18.17 -24.04 32.30
C CYS A 436 -19.42 -24.64 31.66
N GLU A 437 -19.25 -25.50 30.66
CA GLU A 437 -20.37 -26.35 30.24
C GLU A 437 -20.68 -27.31 31.38
N SER A 438 -21.95 -27.35 31.80
CA SER A 438 -22.45 -28.47 32.58
C SER A 438 -22.22 -29.73 31.75
N ILE A 439 -21.37 -30.63 32.24
CA ILE A 439 -21.30 -31.99 31.71
C ILE A 439 -22.67 -32.62 31.96
N HIS A 440 -23.58 -32.52 30.99
CA HIS A 440 -24.71 -33.43 30.90
C HIS A 440 -24.11 -34.78 30.48
N PRO A 441 -24.31 -35.87 31.25
CA PRO A 441 -24.01 -37.18 30.71
C PRO A 441 -24.88 -37.34 29.45
N LYS A 442 -24.24 -37.53 28.29
CA LYS A 442 -24.95 -38.05 27.12
C LYS A 442 -25.51 -39.40 27.55
N ILE A 443 -26.82 -39.47 27.73
CA ILE A 443 -27.54 -40.73 27.71
C ILE A 443 -27.45 -41.16 26.25
N ASP A 444 -26.61 -42.16 25.97
CA ASP A 444 -26.61 -42.86 24.68
C ASP A 444 -27.94 -43.61 24.56
N ASP A 445 -28.95 -42.95 23.99
CA ASP A 445 -30.12 -43.61 23.42
C ASP A 445 -29.72 -44.29 22.09
N THR A 446 -28.89 -45.33 22.18
CA THR A 446 -28.77 -46.32 21.10
C THR A 446 -28.41 -47.68 21.70
N GLN A 447 -29.42 -48.46 22.08
CA GLN A 447 -29.50 -49.90 21.84
C GLN A 447 -30.86 -50.44 22.30
N ASN A 448 -31.83 -50.46 21.38
CA ASN A 448 -32.90 -51.45 21.38
C ASN A 448 -33.01 -52.02 19.96
N PHE A 449 -32.17 -53.03 19.71
CA PHE A 449 -32.47 -54.09 18.76
C PHE A 449 -32.63 -55.37 19.57
N SER A 450 -33.87 -55.84 19.68
CA SER A 450 -34.26 -57.24 19.85
C SER A 450 -35.71 -57.36 19.41
#